data_AF-A0A1J3G6E4-F1
#
_entry.id   AF-A0A1J3G6E4-F1
#
_cell.length_a   1.000
_cell.length_b   1.000
_cell.length_c   1.000
_cell.angle_alpha   90.00
_cell.angle_beta   90.00
_cell.angle_gamma   90.00
#
_symmetry.space_group_name_H-M   'P 1'
#
loop_
_entity.id
_entity.type
_entity.pdbx_description
1 polymer ?
#
loop_
_entity_poly.entity_id
_entity_poly.type
_entity_poly.pdbx_seq_one_letter_code
_entity_poly.pdbx_strand_id
1 'polypeptide(L)'
;YSWNAVISAYVKFNDLKEARELFKTANSERDLITYNTLLSGFAKTDGCESEAIEMFGEMQRKEEDGIWIDDFSLTTMLKLSAKLSN
;
A
#
# COMPACT_ATOMS: atom_id res chain seq x y z
N TYR A 1 -14.27 -9.20 -1.29
CA TYR A 1 -14.59 -8.03 -0.41
C TYR A 1 -14.26 -8.25 1.07
N SER A 2 -13.56 -9.32 1.46
CA SER A 2 -13.22 -9.60 2.87
C SER A 2 -11.86 -9.04 3.27
N TRP A 3 -10.83 -9.18 2.43
CA TRP A 3 -9.45 -8.83 2.79
C TRP A 3 -9.19 -7.32 2.91
N ASN A 4 -9.79 -6.50 2.04
CA ASN A 4 -9.62 -5.04 2.10
C ASN A 4 -10.07 -4.45 3.45
N ALA A 5 -11.18 -4.95 4.00
CA ALA A 5 -11.68 -4.50 5.30
C ALA A 5 -10.75 -4.91 6.44
N VAL A 6 -10.25 -6.16 6.40
CA VAL A 6 -9.32 -6.68 7.42
C VAL A 6 -7.99 -5.90 7.35
N ILE A 7 -7.38 -5.79 6.17
CA ILE A 7 -6.13 -5.05 5.96
C ILE A 7 -6.30 -3.58 6.35
N SER A 8 -7.42 -2.94 5.99
CA SER A 8 -7.71 -1.58 6.42
C SER A 8 -7.81 -1.43 7.93
N ALA A 9 -8.34 -2.43 8.64
CA ALA A 9 -8.40 -2.41 10.10
C ALA A 9 -6.98 -2.48 10.70
N TYR A 10 -6.13 -3.39 10.24
CA TYR A 10 -4.74 -3.49 10.70
C TYR A 10 -3.94 -2.21 10.41
N VAL A 11 -4.08 -1.64 9.22
CA VAL A 11 -3.46 -0.34 8.88
C VAL A 11 -3.93 0.76 9.82
N LYS A 12 -5.23 0.81 10.18
CA LYS A 12 -5.76 1.78 11.14
C LYS A 12 -5.21 1.60 12.56
N PHE A 13 -4.90 0.37 12.95
CA PHE A 13 -4.25 0.08 14.24
C PHE A 13 -2.72 0.19 14.18
N ASN A 14 -2.16 0.69 13.06
CA ASN A 14 -0.73 0.83 12.81
C ASN A 14 0.05 -0.49 12.86
N ASP A 15 -0.65 -1.61 12.69
CA ASP A 15 -0.05 -2.95 12.62
C ASP A 15 0.21 -3.32 11.15
N LEU A 16 1.15 -2.59 10.56
CA LEU A 16 1.45 -2.65 9.13
C LEU A 16 2.14 -3.95 8.72
N LYS A 17 2.84 -4.60 9.65
CA LYS A 17 3.51 -5.87 9.42
C LYS A 17 2.47 -6.97 9.19
N GLU A 18 1.50 -7.10 10.08
CA GLU A 18 0.42 -8.07 9.95
C GLU A 18 -0.46 -7.74 8.74
N ALA A 19 -0.71 -6.45 8.46
CA ALA A 19 -1.38 -6.02 7.24
C ALA A 19 -0.66 -6.50 5.96
N ARG A 20 0.68 -6.44 5.94
CA ARG A 20 1.52 -6.90 4.81
C ARG A 20 1.51 -8.42 4.67
N GLU A 21 1.50 -9.16 5.77
CA GLU A 21 1.44 -10.62 5.73
C GLU A 21 0.07 -11.11 5.24
N LEU A 22 -1.02 -10.52 5.74
CA LEU A 22 -2.38 -10.83 5.26
C LEU A 22 -2.52 -10.52 3.76
N PHE A 23 -1.93 -9.41 3.32
CA PHE A 23 -1.86 -9.09 1.90
C PHE A 23 -1.15 -10.16 1.10
N LYS A 24 0.01 -10.66 1.55
CA LYS A 24 0.71 -11.77 0.90
C LYS A 24 -0.16 -13.04 0.88
N THR A 25 -0.92 -13.33 1.92
CA THR A 25 -1.83 -14.48 1.95
C THR A 25 -3.01 -14.34 0.98
N ALA A 26 -3.52 -13.13 0.75
CA ALA A 26 -4.69 -12.86 -0.10
C ALA A 26 -4.44 -12.99 -1.62
N ASN A 27 -3.49 -13.82 -2.06
CA ASN A 27 -2.88 -13.91 -3.40
C ASN A 27 -3.81 -13.62 -4.61
N SER A 28 -5.04 -14.13 -4.61
CA SER A 28 -6.00 -14.00 -5.73
C SER A 28 -7.03 -12.85 -5.59
N GLU A 29 -7.12 -12.20 -4.43
CA GLU A 29 -8.15 -11.19 -4.10
C GLU A 29 -7.58 -9.78 -3.93
N ARG A 30 -6.31 -9.56 -4.30
CA ARG A 30 -5.69 -8.23 -4.21
C ARG A 30 -6.14 -7.39 -5.39
N ASP A 31 -6.83 -6.30 -5.09
CA ASP A 31 -7.22 -5.29 -6.07
C ASP A 31 -6.48 -3.98 -5.82
N LEU A 32 -6.70 -3.00 -6.70
CA LEU A 32 -6.12 -1.66 -6.57
C LEU A 32 -6.42 -1.04 -5.19
N ILE A 33 -7.58 -1.32 -4.61
CA ILE A 33 -7.97 -0.82 -3.29
C ILE A 33 -7.08 -1.42 -2.20
N THR A 34 -6.77 -2.72 -2.26
CA THR A 34 -5.85 -3.36 -1.29
C THR A 34 -4.46 -2.72 -1.33
N TYR A 35 -3.92 -2.53 -2.53
CA TYR A 35 -2.61 -1.91 -2.74
C TYR A 35 -2.58 -0.46 -2.23
N ASN A 36 -3.57 0.34 -2.62
CA ASN A 36 -3.68 1.74 -2.18
C ASN A 36 -3.84 1.87 -0.66
N THR A 37 -4.57 0.93 -0.03
CA THR A 37 -4.72 0.91 1.43
C THR A 37 -3.37 0.77 2.12
N LEU A 38 -2.56 -0.22 1.72
CA LEU A 38 -1.24 -0.44 2.31
C LEU A 38 -0.25 0.66 1.97
N LEU A 39 -0.22 1.11 0.70
CA LEU A 39 0.63 2.22 0.28
C LEU A 39 0.39 3.45 1.15
N SER A 40 -0.88 3.80 1.39
CA SER A 40 -1.24 4.93 2.25
C SER A 40 -0.90 4.69 3.72
N GLY A 41 -0.95 3.45 4.19
CA GLY A 41 -0.56 3.07 5.54
C GLY A 41 0.95 3.28 5.74
N PHE A 42 1.77 2.64 4.91
CA PHE A 42 3.22 2.77 4.96
C PHE A 42 3.69 4.23 4.80
N ALA A 43 3.11 4.98 3.86
CA ALA A 43 3.52 6.37 3.62
C ALA A 43 3.24 7.32 4.79
N LYS A 44 2.26 6.99 5.66
CA LYS A 44 1.88 7.82 6.82
C LYS A 44 2.65 7.45 8.09
N THR A 45 3.23 6.26 8.17
CA THR A 45 3.92 5.78 9.36
C THR A 45 5.41 6.07 9.26
N ASP A 46 5.97 6.73 10.27
CA ASP A 46 7.40 7.01 10.36
C ASP A 46 8.21 5.72 10.45
N GLY A 47 9.27 5.61 9.64
CA GLY A 47 10.13 4.43 9.58
C GLY A 47 9.62 3.34 8.62
N CYS A 48 8.51 3.57 7.92
CA CYS A 48 7.95 2.66 6.91
C CYS A 48 8.05 3.19 5.47
N GLU A 49 8.88 4.21 5.23
CA GLU A 49 8.98 4.86 3.93
C GLU A 49 9.52 3.92 2.84
N SER A 50 10.41 3.00 3.21
CA SER A 50 10.98 2.01 2.29
C SER A 50 9.91 1.03 1.80
N GLU A 51 9.02 0.59 2.68
CA GLU A 51 7.91 -0.30 2.39
C GLU A 51 6.86 0.36 1.50
N ALA A 52 6.65 1.67 1.66
CA ALA A 52 5.78 2.45 0.77
C ALA A 52 6.34 2.49 -0.66
N ILE A 53 7.66 2.74 -0.81
CA ILE A 53 8.34 2.74 -2.10
C ILE A 53 8.31 1.34 -2.73
N GLU A 54 8.56 0.29 -1.94
CA GLU A 54 8.49 -1.10 -2.39
C GLU A 54 7.09 -1.44 -2.89
N MET A 55 6.05 -1.07 -2.13
CA MET A 55 4.65 -1.28 -2.51
C MET A 55 4.31 -0.60 -3.84
N PHE A 56 4.73 0.66 -4.02
CA PHE A 56 4.51 1.36 -5.28
C PHE A 56 5.24 0.68 -6.45
N GLY A 57 6.46 0.20 -6.25
CA GLY A 57 7.18 -0.59 -7.24
C GLY A 57 6.51 -1.93 -7.57
N GLU A 58 5.88 -2.58 -6.60
CA GLU A 58 5.06 -3.77 -6.85
C GLU A 58 3.83 -3.46 -7.70
N MET A 59 3.18 -2.31 -7.48
CA MET A 59 2.06 -1.87 -8.32
C MET A 59 2.51 -1.65 -9.77
N GLN A 60 3.64 -0.98 -10.00
CA GLN A 60 4.20 -0.77 -11.35
C GLN A 60 4.46 -2.08 -12.08
N ARG A 61 5.02 -3.08 -11.39
CA ARG A 61 5.31 -4.40 -11.98
C ARG A 61 4.05 -5.22 -12.30
N LYS A 62 2.92 -4.88 -11.68
CA LYS A 62 1.62 -5.56 -11.87
C LYS A 62 0.66 -4.80 -12.76
N GLU A 63 1.12 -3.78 -13.48
CA GLU A 63 0.31 -3.06 -14.46
C GLU A 63 -0.25 -4.02 -15.53
N GLU A 64 0.55 -5.01 -15.95
CA GLU A 64 0.14 -6.06 -16.89
C GLU A 64 -0.96 -6.99 -16.33
N ASP A 65 -1.10 -7.09 -15.01
CA ASP A 65 -2.13 -7.87 -14.30
C ASP A 65 -3.42 -7.07 -14.02
N GLY A 66 -3.51 -5.82 -14.51
CA GLY A 66 -4.66 -4.94 -14.29
C GLY A 66 -4.63 -4.14 -12.99
N ILE A 67 -3.49 -4.11 -12.27
CA ILE A 67 -3.26 -3.18 -11.16
C ILE A 67 -2.61 -1.91 -11.73
N TRP A 68 -3.43 -0.94 -12.11
CA TRP A 68 -2.95 0.34 -12.63
C TRP A 68 -2.76 1.34 -11.49
N ILE A 69 -1.66 2.08 -11.53
CA ILE A 69 -1.43 3.20 -10.64
C ILE A 69 -2.46 4.29 -10.95
N ASP A 70 -3.14 4.76 -9.91
CA ASP A 70 -4.14 5.81 -10.02
C ASP A 70 -3.64 7.13 -9.41
N ASP A 71 -4.46 8.17 -9.55
CA ASP A 71 -4.18 9.50 -8.98
C ASP A 71 -3.94 9.43 -7.46
N PHE A 72 -4.60 8.50 -6.77
CA PHE A 72 -4.43 8.32 -5.34
C PHE A 72 -3.05 7.76 -4.99
N SER A 73 -2.58 6.75 -5.73
CA SER A 73 -1.22 6.21 -5.59
C SER A 73 -0.17 7.30 -5.79
N LEU A 74 -0.29 8.11 -6.86
CA LEU A 74 0.65 9.17 -7.19
C LEU A 74 0.64 10.30 -6.15
N THR A 75 -0.55 10.72 -5.72
CA THR A 75 -0.70 11.73 -4.66
C THR A 75 -0.06 11.26 -3.35
N THR A 76 -0.16 9.97 -3.05
CA THR A 76 0.45 9.37 -1.85
C THR A 76 1.97 9.39 -1.95
N MET A 77 2.54 9.00 -3.10
CA MET A 77 3.98 9.04 -3.33
C MET A 77 4.55 10.46 -3.31
N LEU A 78 3.85 11.44 -3.87
CA LEU A 78 4.28 12.85 -3.82
C LEU A 78 4.38 13.35 -2.38
N LYS A 79 3.41 13.01 -1.53
CA LYS A 79 3.45 13.36 -0.09
C LYS A 79 4.61 12.68 0.62
N LEU A 80 4.89 11.42 0.30
CA LEU A 80 6.02 10.68 0.84
C LEU A 80 7.36 11.30 0.42
N SER A 81 7.52 11.66 -0.85
CA SER A 81 8.73 12.32 -1.34
C SER A 81 8.96 13.68 -0.67
N ALA A 82 7.90 14.46 -0.46
CA ALA A 82 7.99 15.70 0.28
C ALA A 82 8.41 15.46 1.74
N LYS A 83 7.87 14.42 2.40
CA LYS A 83 8.27 14.01 3.76
C LYS A 83 9.75 13.63 3.83
N LEU A 84 10.26 12.88 2.85
CA LEU A 84 11.67 12.45 2.78
C LEU A 84 12.65 13.59 2.47
N SER A 85 12.17 14.69 1.87
CA SER A 85 12.99 15.85 1.51
C SER A 85 13.24 16.84 2.66
N ASN A 86 12.57 16.64 3.79
CA ASN A 86 12.59 17.50 4.97
C ASN A 86 13.45 16.89 6.08
#